data_AF-A0A931H1B0-F1
#
_entry.id   AF-A0A931H1B0-F1
#
_cell.length_a   1.000
_cell.length_b   1.000
_cell.length_c   1.000
_cell.angle_alpha   90.00
_cell.angle_beta   90.00
_cell.angle_gamma   90.00
#
_symmetry.space_group_name_H-M   'P 1'
#
loop_
_entity.id
_entity.type
_entity.pdbx_description
1 polymer ?
#
loop_
_entity_poly.entity_id
_entity_poly.type
_entity_poly.pdbx_seq_one_letter_code
_entity_poly.pdbx_strand_id
1 'polypeptide(L)'
;MTRFSPARLLLILILVGCGPLRAQVCPGAGASPKSVRDAISDFQKNSREPAGADCAYRWANNYVFTGSIGRDDMDFFRVAADVQRRASEKRRAAGVLAEADDYLEKEITIRRKILDELLKDPDAKVAAATRPAVVSHLSFLVSAMALRRQYEKAATYLADRTDTSVIDDEALKVWLQAVWSCAKWDGNKTNVCAAATRIICRDKINDFLESVSSMGNRTFPPQAKRDISRLRELADGCLK
;
A
#
# COMPACT_ATOMS: atom_id res chain seq x y z
N MET A 1 -54.73 -31.94 40.56
CA MET A 1 -55.06 -31.67 39.14
C MET A 1 -54.45 -30.34 38.75
N THR A 2 -53.21 -30.35 38.29
CA THR A 2 -52.45 -29.17 37.86
C THR A 2 -52.68 -28.92 36.38
N ARG A 3 -53.38 -27.82 36.04
CA ARG A 3 -53.62 -27.41 34.66
C ARG A 3 -52.35 -26.79 34.08
N PHE A 4 -51.69 -27.51 33.17
CA PHE A 4 -50.64 -26.97 32.31
C PHE A 4 -51.25 -25.98 31.31
N SER A 5 -50.77 -24.74 31.34
CA SER A 5 -51.17 -23.70 30.39
C SER A 5 -50.35 -23.84 29.09
N PRO A 6 -50.98 -23.98 27.90
CA PRO A 6 -50.28 -24.23 26.64
C PRO A 6 -49.59 -22.99 26.03
N ALA A 7 -49.66 -21.83 26.68
CA ALA A 7 -49.17 -20.56 26.13
C ALA A 7 -47.65 -20.34 26.24
N ARG A 8 -46.87 -21.31 26.74
CA ARG A 8 -45.39 -21.24 26.82
C ARG A 8 -44.66 -22.11 25.80
N LEU A 9 -45.38 -22.79 24.91
CA LEU A 9 -44.80 -23.71 23.93
C LEU A 9 -44.81 -23.18 22.50
N LEU A 10 -44.74 -21.85 22.33
CA LEU A 10 -44.72 -21.22 21.00
C LEU A 10 -43.71 -20.07 20.94
N LEU A 11 -42.51 -20.29 21.47
CA LEU A 11 -41.35 -19.39 21.29
C LEU A 11 -40.05 -20.15 20.98
N ILE A 12 -40.18 -21.35 20.41
CA ILE A 12 -39.06 -22.20 19.98
C ILE A 12 -39.45 -22.84 18.65
N LEU A 13 -39.60 -22.05 17.56
CA LEU A 13 -39.65 -22.56 16.18
C LEU A 13 -39.79 -21.43 15.12
N ILE A 14 -39.04 -20.33 15.28
CA ILE A 14 -38.63 -19.50 14.12
C ILE A 14 -37.11 -19.48 14.12
N LEU A 15 -36.54 -20.67 13.93
CA LEU A 15 -35.12 -20.94 13.87
C LEU A 15 -34.86 -21.92 12.72
N VAL A 16 -35.58 -21.77 11.59
CA VAL A 16 -35.34 -22.55 10.37
C VAL A 16 -35.70 -21.65 9.19
N GLY A 17 -34.68 -21.02 8.60
CA GLY A 17 -34.84 -20.10 7.48
C GLY A 17 -33.57 -19.38 7.05
N CYS A 18 -32.51 -19.38 7.87
CA CYS A 18 -31.16 -19.25 7.33
C CYS A 18 -30.73 -20.66 6.89
N GLY A 19 -30.91 -20.97 5.61
CA GLY A 19 -30.09 -22.02 4.98
C GLY A 19 -28.62 -21.75 5.29
N PRO A 20 -27.72 -22.74 5.23
CA PRO A 20 -26.32 -22.50 5.50
C PRO A 20 -25.83 -21.44 4.53
N LEU A 21 -25.73 -20.19 5.02
CA LEU A 21 -24.81 -19.19 4.50
C LEU A 21 -23.48 -19.91 4.58
N ARG A 22 -23.08 -20.57 3.48
CA ARG A 22 -21.75 -21.15 3.35
C ARG A 22 -20.84 -20.00 3.72
N ALA A 23 -20.27 -20.04 4.91
CA ALA A 23 -19.18 -19.16 5.27
C ALA A 23 -18.10 -19.55 4.26
N GLN A 24 -17.99 -18.78 3.18
CA GLN A 24 -17.10 -19.06 2.07
C GLN A 24 -15.72 -19.22 2.70
N VAL A 25 -15.16 -20.43 2.64
CA VAL A 25 -13.87 -20.70 3.26
C VAL A 25 -12.83 -20.06 2.35
N CYS A 26 -11.89 -19.32 2.93
CA CYS A 26 -10.77 -18.79 2.18
C CYS A 26 -10.05 -19.95 1.45
N PRO A 27 -9.87 -19.89 0.11
CA PRO A 27 -9.29 -21.00 -0.64
C PRO A 27 -7.93 -21.45 -0.09
N GLY A 28 -7.67 -22.76 -0.24
CA GLY A 28 -6.44 -23.40 0.22
C GLY A 28 -5.22 -23.14 -0.68
N ALA A 29 -4.12 -23.81 -0.35
CA ALA A 29 -2.92 -23.84 -1.18
C ALA A 29 -3.25 -24.46 -2.56
N GLY A 30 -2.72 -23.87 -3.64
CA GLY A 30 -2.94 -24.33 -5.01
C GLY A 30 -4.21 -23.80 -5.69
N ALA A 31 -5.00 -22.95 -5.02
CA ALA A 31 -6.09 -22.22 -5.67
C ALA A 31 -5.56 -21.30 -6.79
N SER A 32 -6.39 -20.87 -7.74
CA SER A 32 -5.96 -19.87 -8.73
C SER A 32 -6.12 -18.45 -8.17
N PRO A 33 -5.31 -17.46 -8.61
CA PRO A 33 -5.50 -16.06 -8.21
C PRO A 33 -6.93 -15.56 -8.43
N LYS A 34 -7.56 -15.97 -9.54
CA LYS A 34 -8.97 -15.69 -9.83
C LYS A 34 -9.91 -16.23 -8.75
N SER A 35 -9.79 -17.51 -8.39
CA SER A 35 -10.68 -18.12 -7.38
C SER A 35 -10.60 -17.45 -6.01
N VAL A 36 -9.42 -16.94 -5.64
CA VAL A 36 -9.21 -16.21 -4.39
C VAL A 36 -9.81 -14.82 -4.46
N ARG A 37 -9.69 -14.12 -5.60
CA ARG A 37 -10.40 -12.84 -5.82
C ARG A 37 -11.91 -13.00 -5.68
N ASP A 38 -12.48 -14.06 -6.26
CA ASP A 38 -13.91 -14.34 -6.17
C ASP A 38 -14.33 -14.55 -4.71
N ALA A 39 -13.56 -15.32 -3.93
CA ALA A 39 -13.79 -15.49 -2.49
C ALA A 39 -13.69 -14.16 -1.70
N ILE A 40 -12.69 -13.31 -2.00
CA ILE A 40 -12.55 -11.97 -1.38
C ILE A 40 -13.77 -11.09 -1.70
N SER A 41 -14.23 -11.12 -2.95
CA SER A 41 -15.41 -10.38 -3.40
C SER A 41 -16.65 -10.81 -2.63
N ASP A 42 -16.81 -12.11 -2.41
CA ASP A 42 -17.95 -12.64 -1.67
C ASP A 42 -17.88 -12.29 -0.16
N PHE A 43 -16.70 -12.26 0.45
CA PHE A 43 -16.55 -11.72 1.82
C PHE A 43 -16.99 -10.26 1.90
N GLN A 44 -16.66 -9.44 0.90
CA GLN A 44 -17.02 -8.02 0.85
C GLN A 44 -18.53 -7.81 0.69
N LYS A 45 -19.17 -8.56 -0.21
CA LYS A 45 -20.65 -8.48 -0.40
C LYS A 45 -21.42 -8.83 0.86
N ASN A 46 -20.84 -9.66 1.74
CA ASN A 46 -21.46 -10.09 2.98
C ASN A 46 -21.00 -9.27 4.21
N SER A 47 -20.38 -8.10 4.02
CA SER A 47 -19.88 -7.23 5.10
C SER A 47 -18.92 -7.93 6.07
N ARG A 48 -18.10 -8.85 5.55
CA ARG A 48 -17.06 -9.59 6.27
C ARG A 48 -15.67 -9.15 5.82
N GLU A 49 -15.45 -7.84 5.68
CA GLU A 49 -14.21 -7.30 5.13
C GLU A 49 -12.95 -7.71 5.89
N PRO A 50 -12.92 -7.79 7.25
CA PRO A 50 -11.76 -8.30 7.97
C PRO A 50 -11.37 -9.73 7.54
N ALA A 51 -12.35 -10.63 7.40
CA ALA A 51 -12.10 -11.99 6.96
C ALA A 51 -11.62 -12.05 5.50
N GLY A 52 -12.17 -11.20 4.64
CA GLY A 52 -11.70 -11.04 3.26
C GLY A 52 -10.26 -10.52 3.19
N ALA A 53 -9.91 -9.55 4.04
CA ALA A 53 -8.55 -9.02 4.14
C ALA A 53 -7.56 -10.07 4.64
N ASP A 54 -7.90 -10.80 5.71
CA ASP A 54 -7.01 -11.84 6.24
C ASP A 54 -6.84 -12.99 5.25
N CYS A 55 -7.90 -13.37 4.53
CA CYS A 55 -7.82 -14.33 3.44
C CYS A 55 -6.85 -13.87 2.35
N ALA A 56 -7.03 -12.63 1.87
CA ALA A 56 -6.19 -12.05 0.84
C ALA A 56 -4.71 -12.00 1.24
N TYR A 57 -4.43 -11.55 2.46
CA TYR A 57 -3.06 -11.46 2.98
C TYR A 57 -2.42 -12.84 3.11
N ARG A 58 -3.13 -13.81 3.71
CA ARG A 58 -2.62 -15.17 3.86
C ARG A 58 -2.25 -15.76 2.50
N TRP A 59 -3.08 -15.55 1.49
CA TRP A 59 -2.82 -16.10 0.17
C TRP A 59 -1.67 -15.37 -0.54
N ALA A 60 -1.68 -14.04 -0.56
CA ALA A 60 -0.61 -13.25 -1.15
C ALA A 60 0.75 -13.51 -0.49
N ASN A 61 0.80 -13.66 0.84
CA ASN A 61 2.03 -13.94 1.58
C ASN A 61 2.64 -15.30 1.21
N ASN A 62 1.81 -16.31 0.93
CA ASN A 62 2.26 -17.64 0.53
C ASN A 62 2.31 -17.86 -1.00
N TYR A 63 1.94 -16.86 -1.79
CA TYR A 63 1.99 -16.96 -3.26
C TYR A 63 3.44 -17.07 -3.76
N VAL A 64 3.71 -18.01 -4.66
CA VAL A 64 5.02 -18.18 -5.30
C VAL A 64 4.85 -17.88 -6.78
N PHE A 65 5.62 -16.92 -7.29
CA PHE A 65 5.63 -16.60 -8.71
C PHE A 65 6.36 -17.72 -9.46
N THR A 66 5.63 -18.50 -10.26
CA THR A 66 6.21 -19.55 -11.12
C THR A 66 6.21 -19.08 -12.56
N GLY A 67 7.24 -18.30 -12.94
CA GLY A 67 7.41 -17.78 -14.30
C GLY A 67 7.10 -16.29 -14.42
N SER A 68 6.63 -15.86 -15.59
CA SER A 68 6.28 -14.46 -15.84
C SER A 68 4.98 -14.09 -15.13
N ILE A 69 4.95 -12.89 -14.54
CA ILE A 69 3.75 -12.34 -13.91
C ILE A 69 2.70 -12.07 -14.99
N GLY A 70 1.56 -12.74 -14.88
CA GLY A 70 0.41 -12.56 -15.75
C GLY A 70 -0.54 -11.45 -15.28
N ARG A 71 -1.56 -11.18 -16.09
CA ARG A 71 -2.63 -10.22 -15.75
C ARG A 71 -3.38 -10.65 -14.48
N ASP A 72 -3.67 -11.94 -14.34
CA ASP A 72 -4.40 -12.46 -13.18
C ASP A 72 -3.62 -12.30 -11.86
N ASP A 73 -2.29 -12.41 -11.91
CA ASP A 73 -1.42 -12.14 -10.76
C ASP A 73 -1.50 -10.67 -10.36
N MET A 74 -1.28 -9.75 -11.31
CA MET A 74 -1.34 -8.31 -11.05
C MET A 74 -2.70 -7.91 -10.49
N ASP A 75 -3.78 -8.41 -11.08
CA ASP A 75 -5.15 -8.16 -10.62
C ASP A 75 -5.39 -8.70 -9.20
N PHE A 76 -4.92 -9.91 -8.91
CA PHE A 76 -5.05 -10.51 -7.58
C PHE A 76 -4.32 -9.68 -6.54
N PHE A 77 -3.04 -9.34 -6.77
CA PHE A 77 -2.25 -8.54 -5.83
C PHE A 77 -2.84 -7.15 -5.62
N ARG A 78 -3.41 -6.53 -6.67
CA ARG A 78 -4.15 -5.27 -6.55
C ARG A 78 -5.35 -5.42 -5.63
N VAL A 79 -6.23 -6.39 -5.90
CA VAL A 79 -7.42 -6.62 -5.06
C VAL A 79 -7.05 -6.97 -3.63
N ALA A 80 -6.01 -7.79 -3.45
CA ALA A 80 -5.53 -8.23 -2.14
C ALA A 80 -4.97 -7.07 -1.31
N ALA A 81 -4.27 -6.13 -1.92
CA ALA A 81 -3.79 -4.92 -1.27
C ALA A 81 -4.93 -3.92 -1.00
N ASP A 82 -5.81 -3.70 -1.98
CA ASP A 82 -6.92 -2.73 -1.86
C ASP A 82 -7.90 -3.11 -0.73
N VAL A 83 -8.10 -4.41 -0.47
CA VAL A 83 -8.93 -4.85 0.67
C VAL A 83 -8.27 -4.55 2.02
N GLN A 84 -6.92 -4.62 2.12
CA GLN A 84 -6.22 -4.19 3.33
C GLN A 84 -6.41 -2.70 3.57
N ARG A 85 -6.27 -1.88 2.51
CA ARG A 85 -6.46 -0.43 2.61
C ARG A 85 -7.85 -0.08 3.14
N ARG A 86 -8.90 -0.66 2.55
CA ARG A 86 -10.28 -0.45 3.00
C ARG A 86 -10.50 -0.91 4.44
N ALA A 87 -9.90 -2.03 4.84
CA ALA A 87 -9.97 -2.49 6.23
C ALA A 87 -9.27 -1.50 7.18
N SER A 88 -8.11 -0.98 6.81
CA SER A 88 -7.41 0.07 7.57
C SER A 88 -8.25 1.34 7.72
N GLU A 89 -8.80 1.86 6.63
CA GLU A 89 -9.64 3.06 6.63
C GLU A 89 -10.85 2.89 7.57
N LYS A 90 -11.53 1.73 7.50
CA LYS A 90 -12.65 1.40 8.39
C LYS A 90 -12.21 1.34 9.86
N ARG A 91 -11.11 0.67 10.18
CA ARG A 91 -10.60 0.58 11.56
C ARG A 91 -10.15 1.94 12.10
N ARG A 92 -9.53 2.77 11.26
CA ARG A 92 -9.13 4.13 11.61
C ARG A 92 -10.35 5.00 11.91
N ALA A 93 -11.40 4.93 11.09
CA ALA A 93 -12.66 5.63 11.34
C ALA A 93 -13.34 5.19 12.65
N ALA A 94 -13.16 3.93 13.04
CA ALA A 94 -13.64 3.38 14.32
C ALA A 94 -12.70 3.68 15.52
N GLY A 95 -11.60 4.42 15.32
CA GLY A 95 -10.63 4.73 16.39
C GLY A 95 -9.70 3.57 16.79
N VAL A 96 -9.74 2.45 16.08
CA VAL A 96 -8.92 1.26 16.37
C VAL A 96 -7.59 1.34 15.62
N LEU A 97 -6.73 2.28 16.05
CA LEU A 97 -5.53 2.66 15.30
C LEU A 97 -4.51 1.52 15.13
N ALA A 98 -4.33 0.67 16.14
CA ALA A 98 -3.39 -0.45 16.06
C ALA A 98 -3.77 -1.47 14.97
N GLU A 99 -5.06 -1.83 14.88
CA GLU A 99 -5.55 -2.70 13.79
C GLU A 99 -5.47 -2.01 12.44
N ALA A 100 -5.75 -0.70 12.39
CA ALA A 100 -5.63 0.06 11.15
C ALA A 100 -4.18 0.06 10.61
N ASP A 101 -3.20 0.18 11.50
CA ASP A 101 -1.79 0.16 11.14
C ASP A 101 -1.30 -1.25 10.77
N ASP A 102 -1.82 -2.31 11.39
CA ASP A 102 -1.58 -3.71 10.98
C ASP A 102 -2.04 -3.95 9.53
N TYR A 103 -3.25 -3.49 9.18
CA TYR A 103 -3.74 -3.59 7.81
C TYR A 103 -2.88 -2.80 6.82
N LEU A 104 -2.37 -1.62 7.18
CA LEU A 104 -1.44 -0.88 6.32
C LEU A 104 -0.12 -1.64 6.12
N GLU A 105 0.40 -2.31 7.15
CA GLU A 105 1.62 -3.11 7.00
C GLU A 105 1.40 -4.34 6.09
N LYS A 106 0.22 -4.96 6.19
CA LYS A 106 -0.20 -6.01 5.26
C LYS A 106 -0.30 -5.50 3.83
N GLU A 107 -0.87 -4.30 3.61
CA GLU A 107 -0.90 -3.65 2.29
C GLU A 107 0.51 -3.46 1.73
N ILE A 108 1.41 -2.88 2.53
CA ILE A 108 2.81 -2.63 2.17
C ILE A 108 3.49 -3.94 1.76
N THR A 109 3.31 -5.00 2.55
CA THR A 109 3.91 -6.31 2.28
C THR A 109 3.43 -6.89 0.95
N ILE A 110 2.12 -6.86 0.70
CA ILE A 110 1.53 -7.38 -0.55
C ILE A 110 2.05 -6.59 -1.75
N ARG A 111 2.03 -5.25 -1.69
CA ARG A 111 2.44 -4.39 -2.82
C ARG A 111 3.94 -4.50 -3.09
N ARG A 112 4.78 -4.55 -2.05
CA ARG A 112 6.22 -4.78 -2.22
C ARG A 112 6.49 -6.11 -2.89
N LYS A 113 5.80 -7.19 -2.49
CA LYS A 113 6.04 -8.52 -3.06
C LYS A 113 5.84 -8.56 -4.58
N ILE A 114 4.78 -7.95 -5.10
CA ILE A 114 4.54 -7.91 -6.55
C ILE A 114 5.49 -6.95 -7.27
N LEU A 115 5.80 -5.80 -6.66
CA LEU A 115 6.73 -4.83 -7.25
C LEU A 115 8.16 -5.36 -7.30
N ASP A 116 8.63 -6.00 -6.24
CA ASP A 116 9.98 -6.58 -6.17
C ASP A 116 10.17 -7.67 -7.25
N GLU A 117 9.10 -8.38 -7.63
CA GLU A 117 9.15 -9.34 -8.75
C GLU A 117 9.01 -8.65 -10.12
N LEU A 118 8.13 -7.64 -10.25
CA LEU A 118 7.97 -6.87 -11.50
C LEU A 118 9.20 -6.00 -11.84
N LEU A 119 9.97 -5.59 -10.83
CA LEU A 119 11.13 -4.70 -10.89
C LEU A 119 12.43 -5.42 -10.51
N LYS A 120 12.44 -6.76 -10.55
CA LYS A 120 13.60 -7.57 -10.12
C LYS A 120 14.88 -7.26 -10.89
N ASP A 121 14.73 -6.82 -12.13
CA ASP A 121 15.82 -6.33 -12.97
C ASP A 121 15.73 -4.80 -13.00
N PRO A 122 16.55 -4.09 -12.20
CA PRO A 122 16.50 -2.64 -12.10
C PRO A 122 16.97 -1.93 -13.38
N ASP A 123 17.73 -2.62 -14.23
CA ASP A 123 18.24 -2.08 -15.50
C ASP A 123 17.27 -2.31 -16.66
N ALA A 124 16.33 -3.26 -16.50
CA ALA A 124 15.28 -3.51 -17.48
C ALA A 124 14.19 -2.45 -17.42
N LYS A 125 13.92 -1.81 -18.57
CA LYS A 125 12.75 -0.94 -18.69
C LYS A 125 11.47 -1.72 -18.45
N VAL A 126 10.60 -1.17 -17.61
CA VAL A 126 9.27 -1.74 -17.35
C VAL A 126 8.50 -1.85 -18.66
N ALA A 127 8.11 -3.08 -19.00
CA ALA A 127 7.36 -3.35 -20.22
C ALA A 127 6.05 -2.53 -20.27
N ALA A 128 5.70 -2.02 -21.45
CA ALA A 128 4.52 -1.17 -21.64
C ALA A 128 3.21 -1.84 -21.13
N ALA A 129 3.11 -3.16 -21.24
CA ALA A 129 1.95 -3.92 -20.80
C ALA A 129 1.79 -3.98 -19.26
N THR A 130 2.89 -3.97 -18.50
CA THR A 130 2.88 -4.04 -17.03
C THR A 130 3.01 -2.67 -16.37
N ARG A 131 3.47 -1.67 -17.11
CA ARG A 131 3.68 -0.29 -16.62
C ARG A 131 2.49 0.30 -15.86
N PRO A 132 1.23 0.22 -16.33
CA PRO A 132 0.10 0.77 -15.56
C PRO A 132 -0.08 0.12 -14.19
N ALA A 133 0.15 -1.20 -14.10
CA ALA A 133 0.07 -1.93 -12.85
C ALA A 133 1.21 -1.53 -11.91
N VAL A 134 2.45 -1.44 -12.42
CA VAL A 134 3.62 -0.98 -11.65
C VAL A 134 3.37 0.41 -11.08
N VAL A 135 2.95 1.37 -11.93
CA VAL A 135 2.64 2.74 -11.51
C VAL A 135 1.60 2.75 -10.38
N SER A 136 0.49 2.02 -10.56
CA SER A 136 -0.56 1.94 -9.56
C SER A 136 -0.08 1.33 -8.24
N HIS A 137 0.61 0.19 -8.30
CA HIS A 137 1.13 -0.49 -7.11
C HIS A 137 2.15 0.37 -6.37
N LEU A 138 3.04 1.04 -7.09
CA LEU A 138 4.07 1.91 -6.52
C LEU A 138 3.43 3.11 -5.81
N SER A 139 2.53 3.82 -6.49
CA SER A 139 1.80 4.98 -5.96
C SER A 139 1.10 4.67 -4.64
N PHE A 140 0.38 3.53 -4.58
CA PHE A 140 -0.26 3.09 -3.36
C PHE A 140 0.72 2.58 -2.30
N LEU A 141 1.81 1.90 -2.68
CA LEU A 141 2.84 1.44 -1.75
C LEU A 141 3.46 2.61 -0.99
N VAL A 142 3.96 3.61 -1.71
CA VAL A 142 4.64 4.76 -1.08
C VAL A 142 3.64 5.61 -0.29
N SER A 143 2.39 5.71 -0.74
CA SER A 143 1.32 6.33 0.04
C SER A 143 1.04 5.58 1.36
N ALA A 144 1.02 4.24 1.34
CA ALA A 144 0.82 3.44 2.55
C ALA A 144 2.01 3.61 3.52
N MET A 145 3.24 3.63 3.00
CA MET A 145 4.44 3.96 3.79
C MET A 145 4.34 5.36 4.41
N ALA A 146 3.92 6.37 3.64
CA ALA A 146 3.73 7.73 4.13
C ALA A 146 2.66 7.83 5.22
N LEU A 147 1.52 7.12 5.08
CA LEU A 147 0.49 7.03 6.12
C LEU A 147 1.03 6.44 7.42
N ARG A 148 1.99 5.50 7.33
CA ARG A 148 2.72 4.95 8.47
C ARG A 148 3.95 5.78 8.89
N ARG A 149 4.16 6.97 8.31
CA ARG A 149 5.33 7.85 8.52
C ARG A 149 6.67 7.18 8.21
N GLN A 150 6.68 6.15 7.35
CA GLN A 150 7.88 5.45 6.89
C GLN A 150 8.53 6.16 5.70
N TYR A 151 8.73 7.48 5.82
CA TYR A 151 9.22 8.33 4.73
C TYR A 151 10.58 7.90 4.19
N GLU A 152 11.50 7.49 5.08
CA GLU A 152 12.80 6.98 4.67
C GLU A 152 12.68 5.73 3.80
N LYS A 153 11.84 4.76 4.20
CA LYS A 153 11.61 3.54 3.41
C LYS A 153 11.01 3.86 2.04
N ALA A 154 10.09 4.83 1.97
CA ALA A 154 9.51 5.27 0.71
C ALA A 154 10.56 5.90 -0.22
N ALA A 155 11.41 6.79 0.32
CA ALA A 155 12.48 7.42 -0.45
C ALA A 155 13.50 6.40 -0.96
N THR A 156 13.97 5.49 -0.10
CA THR A 156 14.89 4.41 -0.50
C THR A 156 14.29 3.51 -1.57
N TYR A 157 13.00 3.14 -1.45
CA TYR A 157 12.36 2.31 -2.47
C TYR A 157 12.25 3.02 -3.83
N LEU A 158 11.97 4.33 -3.83
CA LEU A 158 11.89 5.13 -5.06
C LEU A 158 13.26 5.38 -5.69
N ALA A 159 14.30 5.59 -4.88
CA ALA A 159 15.66 5.81 -5.36
C ALA A 159 16.31 4.53 -5.90
N ASP A 160 16.21 3.42 -5.16
CA ASP A 160 17.05 2.25 -5.41
C ASP A 160 16.36 1.17 -6.25
N ARG A 161 15.02 1.15 -6.26
CA ARG A 161 14.24 0.03 -6.83
C ARG A 161 13.36 0.42 -8.01
N THR A 162 13.34 1.69 -8.40
CA THR A 162 12.30 2.19 -9.29
C THR A 162 12.89 3.01 -10.44
N ASP A 163 12.63 2.56 -11.67
CA ASP A 163 12.90 3.38 -12.86
C ASP A 163 12.04 4.65 -12.85
N THR A 164 12.64 5.81 -13.13
CA THR A 164 11.96 7.10 -13.00
C THR A 164 10.77 7.28 -13.95
N SER A 165 10.65 6.46 -15.00
CA SER A 165 9.51 6.48 -15.91
C SER A 165 8.21 5.94 -15.30
N VAL A 166 8.26 5.20 -14.19
CA VAL A 166 7.06 4.65 -13.52
C VAL A 166 6.66 5.40 -12.25
N ILE A 167 7.39 6.45 -11.88
CA ILE A 167 7.07 7.30 -10.73
C ILE A 167 5.95 8.25 -11.12
N ASP A 168 4.72 8.09 -10.63
CA ASP A 168 3.63 9.03 -10.90
C ASP A 168 3.69 10.28 -9.99
N ASP A 169 2.71 11.18 -10.14
CA ASP A 169 2.67 12.43 -9.38
C ASP A 169 2.44 12.21 -7.88
N GLU A 170 1.70 11.16 -7.49
CA GLU A 170 1.50 10.84 -6.07
C GLU A 170 2.78 10.24 -5.47
N ALA A 171 3.48 9.36 -6.18
CA ALA A 171 4.78 8.85 -5.74
C ALA A 171 5.82 9.98 -5.64
N LEU A 172 5.86 10.89 -6.61
CA LEU A 172 6.72 12.07 -6.56
C LEU A 172 6.40 12.96 -5.35
N LYS A 173 5.12 13.19 -5.06
CA LYS A 173 4.68 13.97 -3.90
C LYS A 173 5.10 13.32 -2.58
N VAL A 174 4.98 12.00 -2.45
CA VAL A 174 5.48 11.27 -1.27
C VAL A 174 7.00 11.38 -1.17
N TRP A 175 7.72 11.25 -2.28
CA TRP A 175 9.18 11.40 -2.30
C TRP A 175 9.60 12.80 -1.87
N LEU A 176 8.95 13.83 -2.41
CA LEU A 176 9.14 15.21 -1.99
C LEU A 176 8.90 15.37 -0.50
N GLN A 177 7.82 14.82 0.06
CA GLN A 177 7.57 14.85 1.51
C GLN A 177 8.67 14.15 2.30
N ALA A 178 9.19 13.02 1.81
CA ALA A 178 10.25 12.29 2.47
C ALA A 178 11.58 13.07 2.48
N VAL A 179 11.97 13.63 1.34
CA VAL A 179 13.16 14.48 1.22
C VAL A 179 12.98 15.77 2.04
N TRP A 180 11.78 16.36 2.06
CA TRP A 180 11.45 17.51 2.90
C TRP A 180 11.44 17.18 4.40
N SER A 181 11.09 15.96 4.82
CA SER A 181 11.25 15.55 6.22
C SER A 181 12.74 15.50 6.61
N CYS A 182 13.61 15.13 5.67
CA CYS A 182 15.05 15.29 5.84
C CYS A 182 15.49 16.76 5.83
N ALA A 183 14.78 17.68 5.16
CA ALA A 183 15.12 19.11 5.03
C ALA A 183 14.51 20.03 6.11
N LYS A 184 13.45 19.60 6.78
CA LYS A 184 12.80 20.34 7.87
C LYS A 184 12.92 19.62 9.21
N TRP A 185 12.41 18.39 9.35
CA TRP A 185 12.19 17.74 10.65
C TRP A 185 11.85 16.25 10.43
N ASP A 186 12.45 15.33 11.20
CA ASP A 186 12.13 13.89 11.27
C ASP A 186 10.79 13.57 11.98
N GLY A 187 9.94 14.59 12.18
CA GLY A 187 8.76 14.50 13.04
C GLY A 187 9.05 14.62 14.54
N ASN A 188 10.31 14.75 14.97
CA ASN A 188 10.76 14.77 16.37
C ASN A 188 11.95 15.72 16.64
N LYS A 189 11.82 17.00 16.27
CA LYS A 189 12.65 18.13 16.74
C LYS A 189 14.06 18.28 16.18
N THR A 190 14.47 17.49 15.18
CA THR A 190 15.87 17.56 14.71
C THR A 190 16.07 18.62 13.62
N ASN A 191 16.88 19.66 13.92
CA ASN A 191 17.26 20.72 12.98
C ASN A 191 18.28 20.20 11.97
N VAL A 192 17.92 20.23 10.69
CA VAL A 192 18.71 19.73 9.56
C VAL A 192 19.99 20.55 9.32
N CYS A 193 20.05 21.76 9.85
CA CYS A 193 21.28 22.56 9.87
C CYS A 193 22.29 22.11 10.94
N ALA A 194 21.96 21.12 11.78
CA ALA A 194 22.93 20.50 12.67
C ALA A 194 23.99 19.76 11.85
N ALA A 195 25.26 19.93 12.21
CA ALA A 195 26.41 19.49 11.41
C ALA A 195 26.40 17.98 11.08
N ALA A 196 25.90 17.13 11.99
CA ALA A 196 25.89 15.68 11.80
C ALA A 196 24.85 15.19 10.78
N THR A 197 23.70 15.86 10.66
CA THR A 197 22.60 15.47 9.77
C THR A 197 22.65 16.17 8.41
N ARG A 198 23.39 17.27 8.31
CA ARG A 198 23.48 18.09 7.08
C ARG A 198 23.99 17.29 5.88
N ILE A 199 25.04 16.49 6.05
CA ILE A 199 25.64 15.73 4.95
C ILE A 199 24.64 14.69 4.43
N ILE A 200 24.08 13.87 5.33
CA ILE A 200 23.10 12.83 4.98
C ILE A 200 21.88 13.43 4.26
N CYS A 201 21.38 14.57 4.72
CA CYS A 201 20.22 15.21 4.12
C CYS A 201 20.54 15.84 2.76
N ARG A 202 21.73 16.44 2.60
CA ARG A 202 22.19 16.96 1.32
C ARG A 202 22.33 15.84 0.29
N ASP A 203 22.92 14.70 0.68
CA ASP A 203 23.09 13.57 -0.22
C ASP A 203 21.72 13.03 -0.68
N LYS A 204 20.77 12.84 0.25
CA LYS A 204 19.38 12.47 -0.08
C LYS A 204 18.68 13.47 -1.00
N ILE A 205 18.93 14.77 -0.83
CA ILE A 205 18.39 15.81 -1.72
C ILE A 205 19.03 15.69 -3.11
N ASN A 206 20.34 15.50 -3.19
CA ASN A 206 21.06 15.38 -4.46
C ASN A 206 20.60 14.14 -5.25
N ASP A 207 20.48 12.99 -4.61
CA ASP A 207 20.00 11.75 -5.23
C ASP A 207 18.57 11.92 -5.79
N PHE A 208 17.72 12.62 -5.03
CA PHE A 208 16.38 12.98 -5.50
C PHE A 208 16.42 13.93 -6.71
N LEU A 209 17.25 14.97 -6.67
CA LEU A 209 17.36 15.94 -7.76
C LEU A 209 17.94 15.34 -9.04
N GLU A 210 18.88 14.39 -8.91
CA GLU A 210 19.39 13.60 -10.03
C GLU A 210 18.29 12.75 -10.65
N SER A 211 17.51 12.06 -9.81
CA SER A 211 16.35 11.27 -10.24
C SER A 211 15.28 12.12 -10.93
N VAL A 212 14.98 13.32 -10.41
CA VAL A 212 14.06 14.26 -11.05
C VAL A 212 14.60 14.74 -12.40
N SER A 213 15.92 14.92 -12.52
CA SER A 213 16.55 15.35 -13.77
C SER A 213 16.49 14.25 -14.83
N SER A 214 16.58 12.97 -14.43
CA SER A 214 16.45 11.82 -15.33
C SER A 214 15.01 11.61 -15.83
N MET A 215 13.99 12.17 -15.15
CA MET A 215 12.60 12.18 -15.63
C MET A 215 12.38 13.05 -16.89
N GLY A 216 13.41 13.77 -17.38
CA GLY A 216 13.41 14.47 -18.65
C GLY A 216 12.37 15.60 -18.76
N ASN A 217 11.69 15.70 -19.90
CA ASN A 217 10.72 16.77 -20.23
C ASN A 217 9.37 16.67 -19.50
N ARG A 218 9.30 15.95 -18.38
CA ARG A 218 8.07 15.80 -17.62
C ARG A 218 7.61 17.16 -17.09
N THR A 219 6.34 17.48 -17.32
CA THR A 219 5.74 18.69 -16.75
C THR A 219 5.24 18.39 -15.35
N PHE A 220 5.94 18.91 -14.35
CA PHE A 220 5.50 18.81 -12.97
C PHE A 220 4.40 19.83 -12.62
N PRO A 221 3.48 19.50 -11.69
CA PRO A 221 2.55 20.46 -11.12
C PRO A 221 3.27 21.69 -10.55
N PRO A 222 2.67 22.91 -10.56
CA PRO A 222 3.33 24.13 -10.11
C PRO A 222 3.89 24.06 -8.67
N GLN A 223 3.20 23.37 -7.77
CA GLN A 223 3.66 23.18 -6.40
C GLN A 223 4.94 22.33 -6.35
N ALA A 224 4.96 21.19 -7.05
CA ALA A 224 6.15 20.33 -7.13
C ALA A 224 7.35 21.06 -7.74
N LYS A 225 7.14 21.88 -8.78
CA LYS A 225 8.21 22.73 -9.35
C LYS A 225 8.81 23.67 -8.31
N ARG A 226 7.96 24.37 -7.53
CA ARG A 226 8.43 25.25 -6.45
C ARG A 226 9.22 24.49 -5.38
N ASP A 227 8.73 23.32 -4.99
CA ASP A 227 9.37 22.50 -3.97
C ASP A 227 10.71 21.93 -4.44
N ILE A 228 10.81 21.49 -5.70
CA ILE A 228 12.07 21.07 -6.34
C ILE A 228 13.08 22.23 -6.40
N SER A 229 12.65 23.43 -6.82
CA SER A 229 13.53 24.61 -6.85
C SER A 229 14.08 24.97 -5.47
N ARG A 230 13.24 24.93 -4.43
CA ARG A 230 13.68 25.16 -3.04
C ARG A 230 14.65 24.08 -2.55
N LEU A 231 14.44 22.82 -2.94
CA LEU A 231 15.38 21.75 -2.61
C LEU A 231 16.74 21.93 -3.30
N ARG A 232 16.79 22.47 -4.53
CA ARG A 232 18.06 22.83 -5.19
C ARG A 232 18.81 23.91 -4.40
N GLU A 233 18.13 24.97 -3.97
CA GLU A 233 18.74 26.02 -3.13
C GLU A 233 19.28 25.46 -1.80
N LEU A 234 18.63 24.44 -1.25
CA LEU A 234 19.04 23.72 -0.04
C LEU A 234 20.16 22.69 -0.26
N ALA A 235 20.35 22.19 -1.48
CA ALA A 235 21.49 21.34 -1.80
C ALA A 235 22.80 22.16 -1.78
N ASP A 236 22.70 23.41 -2.25
CA ASP A 236 23.82 24.36 -2.36
C ASP A 236 24.12 25.12 -1.04
N GLY A 237 23.29 24.96 0.00
CA GLY A 237 23.46 25.66 1.28
C GLY A 237 22.38 25.37 2.34
N CYS A 238 22.34 26.11 3.44
CA CYS A 238 21.20 26.07 4.37
C CYS A 238 20.35 27.33 4.21
N LEU A 239 19.02 27.20 4.27
CA LEU A 239 18.11 28.35 4.33
C LEU A 239 18.50 29.23 5.53
N LYS A 240 18.72 30.53 5.26
CA LYS A 240 18.90 31.55 6.29
C LYS A 240 17.58 31.82 7.01
#